data_AF-A0A432WPR9-F1
#
_entry.id   AF-A0A432WPR9-F1
#
_cell.length_a   1.000
_cell.length_b   1.000
_cell.length_c   1.000
_cell.angle_alpha   90.00
_cell.angle_beta   90.00
_cell.angle_gamma   90.00
#
_symmetry.space_group_name_H-M   'P 1'
#
loop_
_entity.id
_entity.type
_entity.pdbx_description
1 polymer ?
#
loop_
_entity_poly.entity_id
_entity_poly.type
_entity_poly.pdbx_seq_one_letter_code
_entity_poly.pdbx_strand_id
1 'polypeptide(L)'
;MQNDTRLAKSRRNLLAVSAVLIVMTFAGASLTQVNGLIFELTFDSPERLLTVLCIASILLTIRYYNHASKYHSAIRERWTKRLTHDNRVISKHEHTDEWDGIAYLIAPSEADYDHPSGEYPTLDFHPQYFFNAEFEYAIDVSHDVIIRRVNIRELWKESKRKYLLVLGLILKYWFDEQLNEPDSLFLFSPYLLSIVGVMLYLCI
;
A
#
# COMPACT_ATOMS: atom_id res chain seq x y z
N MET A 1 15.85 4.36 4.01
CA MET A 1 14.87 4.59 5.10
C MET A 1 15.53 4.72 6.50
N GLN A 2 16.56 3.92 6.79
CA GLN A 2 17.15 3.79 8.13
C GLN A 2 17.85 5.06 8.68
N ASN A 3 18.32 5.95 7.81
CA ASN A 3 19.00 7.19 8.20
C ASN A 3 18.04 8.36 8.52
N ASP A 4 16.72 8.17 8.35
CA ASP A 4 15.73 9.20 8.70
C ASP A 4 15.41 9.16 10.20
N THR A 5 16.05 10.06 10.94
CA THR A 5 15.93 10.15 12.40
C THR A 5 14.50 10.47 12.87
N ARG A 6 13.73 11.23 12.07
CA ARG A 6 12.34 11.59 12.40
C ARG A 6 11.44 10.37 12.27
N LEU A 7 11.57 9.63 11.17
CA LEU A 7 10.82 8.38 10.96
C LEU A 7 11.19 7.35 12.03
N ALA A 8 12.49 7.15 12.29
CA ALA A 8 12.95 6.19 13.28
C ALA A 8 12.41 6.48 14.69
N LYS A 9 12.41 7.76 15.10
CA LYS A 9 11.84 8.19 16.39
C LYS A 9 10.33 7.98 16.44
N SER A 10 9.60 8.38 15.38
CA SER A 10 8.14 8.19 15.31
C SER A 10 7.77 6.71 15.37
N ARG A 11 8.52 5.87 14.64
CA ARG A 11 8.36 4.41 14.65
C ARG A 11 8.57 3.84 16.05
N ARG A 12 9.69 4.19 16.71
CA ARG A 12 10.01 3.68 18.05
C ARG A 12 8.91 4.04 19.05
N ASN A 13 8.41 5.27 18.99
CA ASN A 13 7.33 5.71 19.88
C ASN A 13 6.03 4.96 19.62
N LEU A 14 5.64 4.79 18.35
CA LEU A 14 4.45 4.03 17.98
C LEU A 14 4.56 2.57 18.44
N LEU A 15 5.68 1.90 18.14
CA LEU A 15 5.92 0.52 18.56
C LEU A 15 5.86 0.37 20.09
N ALA A 16 6.49 1.28 20.83
CA ALA A 16 6.48 1.25 22.29
C ALA A 16 5.06 1.41 22.86
N VAL A 17 4.30 2.41 22.40
CA VAL A 17 2.93 2.67 22.89
C VAL A 17 2.00 1.52 22.51
N SER A 18 2.05 1.03 21.26
CA SER A 18 1.22 -0.10 20.83
C SER A 18 1.58 -1.38 21.57
N ALA A 19 2.85 -1.65 21.84
CA ALA A 19 3.26 -2.81 22.63
C ALA A 19 2.76 -2.73 24.08
N VAL A 20 2.86 -1.56 24.73
CA VAL A 20 2.31 -1.35 26.09
C VAL A 20 0.80 -1.54 26.09
N LEU A 21 0.10 -1.00 25.08
CA LEU A 21 -1.35 -1.19 24.93
C LEU A 21 -1.71 -2.67 24.82
N ILE A 22 -1.04 -3.43 23.96
CA ILE A 22 -1.26 -4.88 23.79
C ILE A 22 -0.99 -5.64 25.10
N VAL A 23 0.12 -5.36 25.77
CA VAL A 23 0.47 -6.04 27.03
C VAL A 23 -0.58 -5.75 28.10
N MET A 24 -1.03 -4.50 28.23
CA MET A 24 -2.04 -4.16 29.24
C MET A 24 -3.43 -4.74 28.93
N THR A 25 -3.83 -4.77 27.65
CA THR A 25 -5.11 -5.37 27.25
C THR A 25 -5.09 -6.89 27.43
N PHE A 26 -3.98 -7.56 27.11
CA PHE A 26 -3.87 -9.02 27.21
C PHE A 26 -3.61 -9.53 28.62
N ALA A 27 -2.80 -8.81 29.42
CA ALA A 27 -2.44 -9.24 30.77
C ALA A 27 -3.57 -9.04 31.79
N GLY A 28 -4.66 -8.36 31.44
CA GLY A 28 -5.73 -7.99 32.38
C GLY A 28 -5.17 -7.29 33.63
N ALA A 29 -4.02 -6.61 33.48
CA ALA A 29 -3.19 -6.24 34.61
C ALA A 29 -3.84 -5.08 35.38
N SER A 30 -4.51 -5.40 36.48
CA SER A 30 -4.74 -4.45 37.55
C SER A 30 -3.40 -4.21 38.24
N LEU A 31 -2.84 -3.00 38.10
CA LEU A 31 -1.67 -2.57 38.88
C LEU A 31 -2.04 -2.67 40.37
N THR A 32 -1.54 -3.71 41.06
CA THR A 32 -2.09 -4.12 42.35
C THR A 32 -1.22 -3.80 43.57
N GLN A 33 0.07 -3.45 43.46
CA GLN A 33 0.87 -2.76 44.50
C GLN A 33 2.38 -2.72 44.20
N VAL A 34 3.08 -1.66 44.63
CA VAL A 34 4.55 -1.60 44.83
C VAL A 34 4.90 -1.07 46.23
N ASN A 35 5.83 -1.74 46.90
CA ASN A 35 6.53 -1.21 48.07
C ASN A 35 7.64 -0.24 47.62
N GLY A 36 7.50 1.03 48.01
CA GLY A 36 8.55 2.00 48.33
C GLY A 36 9.68 2.23 47.31
N LEU A 37 9.69 3.44 46.73
CA LEU A 37 10.79 4.08 45.97
C LEU A 37 10.79 3.95 44.44
N ILE A 38 9.63 3.69 43.84
CA ILE A 38 9.36 3.97 42.43
C ILE A 38 8.16 4.92 42.42
N PHE A 39 8.25 6.06 41.73
CA PHE A 39 7.10 6.95 41.55
C PHE A 39 6.01 6.21 40.77
N GLU A 40 5.05 5.63 41.49
CA GLU A 40 3.95 4.86 40.93
C GLU A 40 2.85 5.82 40.51
N LEU A 41 2.62 5.95 39.21
CA LEU A 41 1.44 6.63 38.67
C LEU A 41 0.23 5.74 38.96
N THR A 42 -0.44 5.95 40.09
CA THR A 42 -1.71 5.30 40.40
C THR A 42 -2.81 5.92 39.53
N PHE A 43 -3.27 5.19 38.52
CA PHE A 43 -4.45 5.59 37.76
C PHE A 43 -5.68 5.07 38.49
N ASP A 44 -6.58 5.97 38.91
CA ASP A 44 -7.84 5.63 39.59
C ASP A 44 -8.74 4.67 38.79
N SER A 45 -8.47 4.49 37.50
CA SER A 45 -9.13 3.49 36.65
C SER A 45 -8.16 3.02 35.55
N PRO A 46 -7.74 1.75 35.56
CA PRO A 46 -6.93 1.14 34.51
C PRO A 46 -7.54 1.33 33.10
N GLU A 47 -8.87 1.36 33.03
CA GLU A 47 -9.62 1.65 31.81
C GLU A 47 -9.27 3.01 31.21
N ARG A 48 -9.13 4.07 32.02
CA ARG A 48 -8.79 5.42 31.52
C ARG A 48 -7.37 5.44 30.94
N LEU A 49 -6.43 4.69 31.53
CA LEU A 49 -5.09 4.55 31.00
C LEU A 49 -5.10 3.84 29.63
N LEU A 50 -5.85 2.75 29.50
CA LEU A 50 -6.02 2.03 28.23
C LEU A 50 -6.64 2.94 27.15
N THR A 51 -7.64 3.75 27.50
CA THR A 51 -8.24 4.73 26.59
C THR A 51 -7.19 5.76 26.12
N VAL A 52 -6.39 6.31 27.03
CA VAL A 52 -5.32 7.25 26.67
C VAL A 52 -4.27 6.59 25.78
N LEU A 53 -3.87 5.35 26.07
CA LEU A 53 -2.92 4.60 25.24
C LEU A 53 -3.49 4.31 23.84
N CYS A 54 -4.77 3.99 23.74
CA CYS A 54 -5.47 3.79 22.47
C CYS A 54 -5.46 5.08 21.63
N ILE A 55 -5.87 6.22 22.22
CA ILE A 55 -5.84 7.53 21.56
C ILE A 55 -4.42 7.90 21.13
N ALA A 56 -3.43 7.68 22.01
CA ALA A 56 -2.02 7.94 21.71
C ALA A 56 -1.53 7.08 20.54
N SER A 57 -1.91 5.80 20.48
CA SER A 57 -1.58 4.90 19.37
C SER A 57 -2.16 5.41 18.04
N ILE A 58 -3.41 5.88 18.04
CA ILE A 58 -4.06 6.48 16.86
C ILE A 58 -3.31 7.74 16.40
N LEU A 59 -3.04 8.68 17.32
CA LEU A 59 -2.33 9.93 17.01
C LEU A 59 -0.89 9.66 16.50
N LEU A 60 -0.19 8.71 17.10
CA LEU A 60 1.15 8.31 16.67
C LEU A 60 1.12 7.59 15.32
N THR A 61 0.06 6.84 15.01
CA THR A 61 -0.15 6.23 13.69
C THR A 61 -0.30 7.29 12.61
N ILE A 62 -1.13 8.31 12.83
CA ILE A 62 -1.31 9.44 11.90
C ILE A 62 0.03 10.16 11.69
N ARG A 63 0.73 10.47 12.78
CA ARG A 63 2.04 11.13 12.71
C ARG A 63 3.07 10.28 11.96
N TYR A 64 3.10 8.98 12.22
CA TYR A 64 3.99 8.05 11.53
C TYR A 64 3.68 8.00 10.04
N TYR A 65 2.40 7.96 9.65
CA TYR A 65 1.96 8.06 8.25
C TYR A 65 2.48 9.30 7.54
N ASN A 66 2.38 10.47 8.18
CA ASN A 66 2.89 11.70 7.59
C ASN A 66 4.41 11.66 7.36
N HIS A 67 5.17 11.04 8.28
CA HIS A 67 6.62 10.86 8.11
C HIS A 67 6.98 9.76 7.08
N ALA A 68 6.14 8.73 6.98
CA ALA A 68 6.29 7.58 6.10
C ALA A 68 5.85 7.84 4.65
N SER A 69 5.07 8.90 4.39
CA SER A 69 4.42 9.18 3.10
C SER A 69 5.35 9.07 1.89
N LYS A 70 6.55 9.66 1.97
CA LYS A 70 7.55 9.55 0.88
C LYS A 70 8.00 8.12 0.59
N TYR A 71 8.05 7.26 1.60
CA TYR A 71 8.43 5.85 1.44
C TYR A 71 7.27 5.04 0.87
N HIS A 72 6.02 5.36 1.23
CA HIS A 72 4.84 4.79 0.58
C HIS A 72 4.82 5.10 -0.92
N SER A 73 5.14 6.33 -1.30
CA SER A 73 5.27 6.72 -2.72
C SER A 73 6.40 5.99 -3.43
N ALA A 74 7.56 5.82 -2.78
CA ALA A 74 8.68 5.10 -3.37
C ALA A 74 8.40 3.61 -3.55
N ILE A 75 7.79 2.95 -2.56
CA ILE A 75 7.32 1.56 -2.68
C ILE A 75 6.33 1.45 -3.83
N ARG A 76 5.37 2.38 -3.90
CA ARG A 76 4.38 2.45 -4.97
C ARG A 76 5.04 2.49 -6.34
N GLU A 77 5.91 3.45 -6.56
CA GLU A 77 6.60 3.62 -7.84
C GLU A 77 7.38 2.37 -8.27
N ARG A 78 8.02 1.66 -7.34
CA ARG A 78 8.78 0.44 -7.66
C ARG A 78 7.88 -0.68 -8.17
N TRP A 79 6.82 -1.03 -7.45
CA TRP A 79 5.99 -2.14 -7.87
C TRP A 79 5.17 -1.81 -9.11
N THR A 80 4.78 -0.55 -9.31
CA THR A 80 4.10 -0.12 -10.53
C THR A 80 5.02 -0.18 -11.74
N LYS A 81 6.29 0.23 -11.58
CA LYS A 81 7.30 0.05 -12.65
C LYS A 81 7.53 -1.42 -12.97
N ARG A 82 7.64 -2.28 -11.95
CA ARG A 82 7.77 -3.73 -12.17
C ARG A 82 6.56 -4.34 -12.86
N LEU A 83 5.36 -3.87 -12.53
CA LEU A 83 4.12 -4.27 -13.20
C LEU A 83 4.12 -3.86 -14.68
N THR A 84 4.41 -2.60 -14.99
CA THR A 84 4.34 -2.09 -16.38
C THR A 84 5.44 -2.65 -17.29
N HIS A 85 6.56 -3.09 -16.73
CA HIS A 85 7.66 -3.72 -17.48
C HIS A 85 7.61 -5.25 -17.50
N ASP A 86 6.58 -5.88 -16.91
CA ASP A 86 6.43 -7.34 -16.99
C ASP A 86 5.98 -7.75 -18.39
N ASN A 87 6.67 -8.74 -18.97
CA ASN A 87 6.31 -9.38 -20.23
C ASN A 87 4.86 -9.89 -20.26
N ARG A 88 4.25 -10.20 -19.11
CA ARG A 88 2.83 -10.60 -19.02
C ARG A 88 1.86 -9.44 -19.21
N VAL A 89 2.31 -8.22 -18.94
CA VAL A 89 1.53 -6.99 -19.09
C VAL A 89 1.71 -6.44 -20.49
N ILE A 90 2.96 -6.38 -20.96
CA ILE A 90 3.33 -5.98 -22.31
C ILE A 90 4.33 -7.00 -22.85
N SER A 91 3.99 -7.70 -23.92
CA SER A 91 4.91 -8.54 -24.69
C SER A 91 4.90 -8.16 -26.16
N LYS A 92 6.08 -8.15 -26.78
CA LYS A 92 6.22 -8.09 -28.23
C LYS A 92 6.47 -9.51 -28.75
N HIS A 93 5.78 -9.93 -29.80
CA HIS A 93 6.18 -11.14 -30.50
C HIS A 93 7.51 -10.91 -31.26
N GLU A 94 8.41 -11.89 -31.20
CA GLU A 94 9.73 -11.78 -31.86
C GLU A 94 9.65 -11.88 -33.40
N HIS A 95 8.53 -12.41 -33.92
CA HIS A 95 8.39 -12.79 -35.33
C HIS A 95 7.18 -12.15 -36.02
N THR A 96 6.31 -11.50 -35.26
CA THR A 96 5.22 -10.68 -35.76
C THR A 96 5.36 -9.31 -35.11
N ASP A 97 5.11 -8.22 -35.83
CA ASP A 97 5.03 -6.87 -35.20
C ASP A 97 3.75 -6.70 -34.36
N GLU A 98 3.11 -7.82 -34.00
CA GLU A 98 1.93 -7.89 -33.16
C GLU A 98 2.33 -7.86 -31.68
N TRP A 99 1.57 -7.08 -30.92
CA TRP A 99 1.72 -6.95 -29.48
C TRP A 99 0.70 -7.83 -28.76
N ASP A 100 1.14 -8.47 -27.67
CA ASP A 100 0.29 -9.29 -26.81
C ASP A 100 0.46 -8.88 -25.34
N GLY A 101 -0.48 -9.27 -24.49
CA GLY A 101 -0.44 -9.03 -23.06
C GLY A 101 -1.69 -8.37 -22.52
N ILE A 102 -1.72 -8.20 -21.21
CA ILE A 102 -2.90 -7.71 -20.50
C ILE A 102 -3.20 -6.26 -20.84
N ALA A 103 -2.17 -5.43 -21.09
CA ALA A 103 -2.34 -4.05 -21.51
C ALA A 103 -3.05 -3.94 -22.87
N TYR A 104 -2.71 -4.82 -23.81
CA TYR A 104 -3.39 -4.92 -25.10
C TYR A 104 -4.84 -5.41 -24.95
N LEU A 105 -5.08 -6.40 -24.08
CA LEU A 105 -6.42 -6.97 -23.86
C LEU A 105 -7.45 -5.96 -23.30
N ILE A 106 -6.99 -4.96 -22.57
CA ILE A 106 -7.81 -3.94 -21.89
C ILE A 106 -7.71 -2.56 -22.54
N ALA A 107 -7.00 -2.47 -23.66
CA ALA A 107 -6.81 -1.24 -24.38
C ALA A 107 -8.13 -0.67 -24.91
N PRO A 108 -8.25 0.67 -25.02
CA PRO A 108 -9.39 1.29 -25.67
C PRO A 108 -9.42 0.94 -27.16
N SER A 109 -10.61 0.76 -27.74
CA SER A 109 -10.81 0.39 -29.15
C SER A 109 -10.27 1.42 -30.17
N GLU A 110 -9.92 2.61 -29.70
CA GLU A 110 -9.38 3.73 -30.47
C GLU A 110 -7.85 3.69 -30.60
N ALA A 111 -7.19 2.88 -29.79
CA ALA A 111 -5.75 2.71 -29.87
C ALA A 111 -5.45 1.76 -31.05
N ASP A 112 -4.96 2.35 -32.15
CA ASP A 112 -4.49 1.60 -33.31
C ASP A 112 -3.07 1.08 -33.01
N TYR A 113 -2.99 -0.16 -32.54
CA TYR A 113 -1.73 -0.83 -32.18
C TYR A 113 -1.02 -1.46 -33.39
N ASP A 114 -1.65 -1.45 -34.57
CA ASP A 114 -1.09 -2.04 -35.80
C ASP A 114 -0.21 -1.04 -36.58
N HIS A 115 0.02 0.17 -36.04
CA HIS A 115 0.91 1.13 -36.66
C HIS A 115 2.40 0.75 -36.46
N PRO A 116 3.19 0.64 -37.56
CA PRO A 116 4.58 0.19 -37.53
C PRO A 116 5.57 1.26 -37.03
N SER A 117 5.09 2.31 -36.38
CA SER A 117 5.89 3.44 -35.92
C SER A 117 6.64 3.17 -34.63
N GLY A 118 7.15 1.95 -34.42
CA GLY A 118 8.29 1.61 -33.54
C GLY A 118 8.26 1.96 -32.04
N GLU A 119 7.37 2.81 -31.56
CA GLU A 119 7.32 3.33 -30.19
C GLU A 119 5.97 3.01 -29.56
N TYR A 120 6.03 2.28 -28.44
CA TYR A 120 4.86 1.89 -27.68
C TYR A 120 4.22 3.13 -27.02
N PRO A 121 2.88 3.22 -26.94
CA PRO A 121 2.22 4.23 -26.14
C PRO A 121 2.66 4.07 -24.68
N THR A 122 3.34 5.06 -24.10
CA THR A 122 3.82 5.01 -22.71
C THR A 122 2.70 4.48 -21.79
N LEU A 123 2.88 3.26 -21.25
CA LEU A 123 1.91 2.66 -20.33
C LEU A 123 2.29 3.06 -18.92
N ASP A 124 1.56 4.03 -18.40
CA ASP A 124 1.63 4.35 -16.99
C ASP A 124 0.50 3.66 -16.24
N PHE A 125 0.81 3.24 -15.02
CA PHE A 125 -0.16 2.62 -14.14
C PHE A 125 -0.28 3.46 -12.88
N HIS A 126 -1.49 3.94 -12.63
CA HIS A 126 -1.82 4.77 -11.49
C HIS A 126 -2.61 3.95 -10.47
N PRO A 127 -1.94 3.38 -9.46
CA PRO A 127 -2.64 2.78 -8.35
C PRO A 127 -3.27 3.88 -7.51
N GLN A 128 -4.55 4.07 -7.70
CA GLN A 128 -5.41 4.63 -6.67
C GLN A 128 -5.75 3.51 -5.66
N TYR A 129 -6.73 3.72 -4.78
CA TYR A 129 -7.27 2.61 -3.97
C TYR A 129 -7.55 1.40 -4.87
N PHE A 130 -7.15 0.19 -4.48
CA PHE A 130 -7.01 -1.00 -5.36
C PHE A 130 -8.06 -1.17 -6.48
N PHE A 131 -9.33 -0.97 -6.18
CA PHE A 131 -10.45 -1.15 -7.12
C PHE A 131 -10.64 0.00 -8.12
N ASN A 132 -9.94 1.11 -7.92
CA ASN A 132 -9.99 2.33 -8.71
C ASN A 132 -8.65 2.62 -9.40
N ALA A 133 -7.77 1.62 -9.51
CA ALA A 133 -6.54 1.79 -10.25
C ALA A 133 -6.82 1.93 -11.75
N GLU A 134 -5.95 2.66 -12.43
CA GLU A 134 -6.12 3.10 -13.81
C GLU A 134 -4.87 2.81 -14.62
N PHE A 135 -5.06 2.36 -15.85
CA PHE A 135 -4.00 2.29 -16.86
C PHE A 135 -4.12 3.50 -17.77
N GLU A 136 -3.03 4.24 -17.92
CA GLU A 136 -2.90 5.38 -18.80
C GLU A 136 -2.18 4.96 -20.08
N TYR A 137 -2.80 5.28 -21.22
CA TYR A 137 -2.33 4.99 -22.56
C TYR A 137 -2.08 6.31 -23.28
N ALA A 138 -0.87 6.52 -23.77
CA ALA A 138 -0.50 7.68 -24.59
C ALA A 138 -0.59 7.31 -26.08
N ILE A 139 -1.73 7.56 -26.74
CA ILE A 139 -1.99 7.17 -28.13
C ILE A 139 -1.56 8.30 -29.06
N ASP A 140 -0.73 8.01 -30.07
CA ASP A 140 -0.38 8.99 -31.11
C ASP A 140 -1.44 8.98 -32.22
N VAL A 141 -2.13 10.10 -32.41
CA VAL A 141 -3.11 10.29 -33.48
C VAL A 141 -2.71 11.51 -34.30
N SER A 142 -2.17 11.26 -35.49
CA SER A 142 -1.89 12.31 -36.50
C SER A 142 -1.00 13.46 -36.00
N HIS A 143 0.09 13.15 -35.27
CA HIS A 143 1.05 14.08 -34.66
C HIS A 143 0.60 14.73 -33.33
N ASP A 144 -0.54 14.32 -32.77
CA ASP A 144 -0.96 14.69 -31.41
C ASP A 144 -1.02 13.46 -30.50
N VAL A 145 -0.49 13.60 -29.28
CA VAL A 145 -0.54 12.54 -28.26
C VAL A 145 -1.81 12.69 -27.43
N ILE A 146 -2.74 11.74 -27.57
CA ILE A 146 -3.98 11.65 -26.80
C ILE A 146 -3.78 10.72 -25.62
N ILE A 147 -3.99 11.24 -24.41
CA ILE A 147 -3.93 10.44 -23.18
C ILE A 147 -5.32 9.84 -22.90
N ARG A 148 -5.40 8.51 -22.84
CA ARG A 148 -6.60 7.77 -22.45
C ARG A 148 -6.36 7.01 -21.16
N ARG A 149 -7.34 7.04 -20.26
CA ARG A 149 -7.29 6.30 -18.99
C ARG A 149 -8.38 5.25 -18.96
N VAL A 150 -8.00 4.01 -18.68
CA VAL A 150 -8.93 2.89 -18.51
C VAL A 150 -8.94 2.52 -17.04
N ASN A 151 -10.09 2.69 -16.40
CA ASN A 151 -10.25 2.33 -15.01
C ASN A 151 -10.59 0.84 -14.89
N ILE A 152 -9.92 0.12 -13.98
CA ILE A 152 -10.14 -1.32 -13.81
C ILE A 152 -11.61 -1.64 -13.50
N ARG A 153 -12.31 -0.75 -12.79
CA ARG A 153 -13.73 -0.92 -12.49
C ARG A 153 -14.60 -1.01 -13.75
N GLU A 154 -14.21 -0.37 -14.84
CA GLU A 154 -14.93 -0.43 -16.11
C GLU A 154 -14.82 -1.82 -16.73
N LEU A 155 -13.68 -2.50 -16.56
CA LEU A 155 -13.48 -3.88 -16.98
C LEU A 155 -14.46 -4.85 -16.30
N TRP A 156 -14.95 -4.54 -15.09
CA TRP A 156 -15.98 -5.38 -14.45
C TRP A 156 -17.28 -5.41 -15.25
N LYS A 157 -17.64 -4.28 -15.88
CA LYS A 157 -18.86 -4.17 -16.69
C LYS A 157 -18.71 -4.91 -18.02
N GLU A 158 -17.52 -4.85 -18.61
CA GLU A 158 -17.23 -5.54 -19.87
C GLU A 158 -17.01 -7.04 -19.69
N SER A 159 -16.13 -7.43 -18.77
CA SER A 159 -15.78 -8.82 -18.54
C SER A 159 -15.19 -9.04 -17.14
N LYS A 160 -15.97 -9.73 -16.30
CA LYS A 160 -15.52 -10.16 -14.96
C LYS A 160 -14.22 -10.96 -14.98
N ARG A 161 -13.98 -11.75 -16.04
CA ARG A 161 -12.74 -12.53 -16.19
C ARG A 161 -11.53 -11.62 -16.39
N LYS A 162 -11.64 -10.63 -17.30
CA LYS A 162 -10.57 -9.63 -17.52
C LYS A 162 -10.29 -8.85 -16.24
N TYR A 163 -11.34 -8.40 -15.55
CA TYR A 163 -11.23 -7.72 -14.27
C TYR A 163 -10.47 -8.54 -13.22
N LEU A 164 -10.88 -9.79 -12.98
CA LEU A 164 -10.25 -10.64 -11.95
C LEU A 164 -8.79 -10.96 -12.29
N LEU A 165 -8.48 -11.12 -13.58
CA LEU A 165 -7.12 -11.37 -14.05
C LEU A 165 -6.22 -10.15 -13.78
N VAL A 166 -6.66 -8.95 -14.17
CA VAL A 166 -5.93 -7.69 -13.92
C VAL A 166 -5.77 -7.44 -12.42
N LEU A 167 -6.84 -7.62 -11.64
CA LEU A 167 -6.81 -7.47 -10.19
C LEU A 167 -5.83 -8.46 -9.54
N GLY A 168 -5.86 -9.72 -9.97
CA GLY A 168 -4.94 -10.75 -9.47
C GLY A 168 -3.49 -10.43 -9.76
N LEU A 169 -3.19 -9.84 -10.93
CA LEU A 169 -1.84 -9.41 -11.28
C LEU A 169 -1.37 -8.23 -10.41
N ILE A 170 -2.23 -7.22 -10.25
CA ILE A 170 -1.93 -6.07 -9.38
C ILE A 170 -1.70 -6.54 -7.95
N LEU A 171 -2.56 -7.41 -7.43
CA LEU A 171 -2.39 -7.99 -6.11
C LEU A 171 -1.09 -8.77 -6.00
N LYS A 172 -0.71 -9.57 -7.00
CA LYS A 172 0.57 -10.29 -7.02
C LYS A 172 1.75 -9.35 -6.86
N TYR A 173 1.85 -8.32 -7.71
CA TYR A 173 2.95 -7.36 -7.67
C TYR A 173 2.96 -6.51 -6.40
N TRP A 174 1.78 -6.13 -5.93
CA TRP A 174 1.63 -5.42 -4.68
C TRP A 174 2.10 -6.27 -3.50
N PHE A 175 1.61 -7.52 -3.36
CA PHE A 175 1.99 -8.43 -2.28
C PHE A 175 3.47 -8.77 -2.31
N ASP A 176 4.04 -9.01 -3.49
CA ASP A 176 5.46 -9.25 -3.67
C ASP A 176 6.29 -8.10 -3.09
N GLU A 177 5.98 -6.85 -3.45
CA GLU A 177 6.64 -5.67 -2.88
C GLU A 177 6.34 -5.49 -1.38
N GLN A 178 5.14 -5.86 -0.90
CA GLN A 178 4.84 -5.71 0.53
C GLN A 178 5.58 -6.72 1.43
N LEU A 179 5.73 -7.95 0.96
CA LEU A 179 6.21 -9.06 1.78
C LEU A 179 7.68 -9.40 1.54
N ASN A 180 8.16 -9.28 0.30
CA ASN A 180 9.51 -9.70 -0.05
C ASN A 180 10.54 -8.59 0.10
N GLU A 181 10.11 -7.33 0.18
CA GLU A 181 11.02 -6.20 0.36
C GLU A 181 11.16 -5.83 1.85
N PRO A 182 12.37 -5.94 2.43
CA PRO A 182 12.60 -5.63 3.84
C PRO A 182 12.16 -4.21 4.21
N ASP A 183 12.42 -3.25 3.33
CA ASP A 183 12.03 -1.86 3.52
C ASP A 183 10.51 -1.70 3.68
N SER A 184 9.73 -2.52 2.99
CA SER A 184 8.28 -2.52 3.13
C SER A 184 7.84 -3.09 4.47
N LEU A 185 8.36 -4.25 4.87
CA LEU A 185 8.08 -4.83 6.20
C LEU A 185 8.44 -3.89 7.35
N PHE A 186 9.58 -3.19 7.24
CA PHE A 186 9.99 -2.17 8.21
C PHE A 186 9.08 -0.95 8.23
N LEU A 187 8.42 -0.64 7.12
CA LEU A 187 7.46 0.46 7.02
C LEU A 187 6.10 0.06 7.59
N PHE A 188 5.64 -1.17 7.29
CA PHE A 188 4.29 -1.64 7.61
C PHE A 188 4.12 -2.21 9.03
N SER A 189 5.18 -2.78 9.60
CA SER A 189 5.15 -3.38 10.96
C SER A 189 4.57 -2.48 12.06
N PRO A 190 4.85 -1.16 12.13
CA PRO A 190 4.30 -0.32 13.19
C PRO A 190 2.78 -0.09 13.04
N TYR A 191 2.27 -0.08 11.80
CA TYR A 191 0.82 -0.01 11.56
C TYR A 191 0.14 -1.29 12.02
N LEU A 192 0.68 -2.46 11.65
CA LEU A 192 0.13 -3.75 12.06
C LEU A 192 0.04 -3.85 13.59
N LEU A 193 1.11 -3.49 14.30
CA LEU A 193 1.12 -3.54 15.76
C LEU A 193 0.10 -2.58 16.37
N SER A 194 0.01 -1.35 15.84
CA SER A 194 -0.98 -0.38 16.32
C SER A 194 -2.42 -0.83 16.05
N ILE A 195 -2.71 -1.38 14.86
CA ILE A 195 -4.03 -1.89 14.52
C ILE A 195 -4.41 -3.04 15.45
N VAL A 196 -3.50 -3.99 15.67
CA VAL A 196 -3.73 -5.10 16.61
C VAL A 196 -4.00 -4.57 18.02
N GLY A 197 -3.21 -3.61 18.51
CA GLY A 197 -3.42 -3.04 19.84
C GLY A 197 -4.76 -2.33 20.00
N VAL A 198 -5.16 -1.53 19.01
CA VAL A 198 -6.47 -0.85 19.00
C VAL A 198 -7.62 -1.84 18.89
N MET A 199 -7.51 -2.85 18.01
CA MET A 199 -8.55 -3.87 17.85
C MET A 199 -8.72 -4.69 19.13
N LEU A 200 -7.62 -5.09 19.79
CA LEU A 200 -7.68 -5.79 21.07
C LEU A 200 -8.37 -4.95 22.14
N TYR A 201 -8.07 -3.65 22.22
CA TYR A 201 -8.75 -2.75 23.15
C TYR A 201 -10.26 -2.64 22.87
N LEU A 202 -10.68 -2.60 21.59
CA LEU A 202 -12.09 -2.50 21.22
C LEU A 202 -12.89 -3.79 21.43
N CYS A 203 -12.21 -4.93 21.57
CA CYS A 203 -12.85 -6.23 21.81
C CYS A 203 -13.05 -6.56 23.30
N ILE A 204 -12.52 -5.74 24.21
CA ILE A 204 -12.66 -5.87 25.68
C ILE A 204 -13.78 -4.95 26.15
#